data_AF-A0A958LRD7-F1
#
_entry.id   AF-A0A958LRD7-F1
#
_cell.length_a   1.000
_cell.length_b   1.000
_cell.length_c   1.000
_cell.angle_alpha   90.00
_cell.angle_beta   90.00
_cell.angle_gamma   90.00
#
_symmetry.space_group_name_H-M   'P 1'
#
loop_
_entity.id
_entity.type
_entity.pdbx_description
1 polymer ?
#
loop_
_entity_poly.entity_id
_entity_poly.type
_entity_poly.pdbx_seq_one_letter_code
_entity_poly.pdbx_strand_id
1 'polypeptide(L)'
;MAFFLKNFSLTIGRGVRLVKGMKMTDKQMSRLAKVILKKLEEQKQITYKENEDKVLSRAVEIIRADFERERGLDEEVNKMMDDLERQNPGSFQRFKMFPLLKKRLAKEKGIIL
;
A
#
# COMPACT_ATOMS: atom_id res chain seq x y z
N MET A 1 -34.18 -5.83 -2.71
CA MET A 1 -32.98 -5.91 -1.84
C MET A 1 -31.80 -5.35 -2.61
N ALA A 2 -31.57 -4.04 -2.53
CA ALA A 2 -30.57 -3.35 -3.35
C ALA A 2 -29.19 -3.39 -2.65
N PHE A 3 -28.21 -3.98 -3.34
CA PHE A 3 -26.81 -4.04 -2.92
C PHE A 3 -26.21 -2.63 -2.87
N PHE A 4 -25.73 -2.24 -1.69
CA PHE A 4 -24.98 -1.01 -1.47
C PHE A 4 -23.51 -1.28 -1.79
N LEU A 5 -23.08 -0.99 -3.03
CA LEU A 5 -21.67 -0.92 -3.41
C LEU A 5 -21.33 0.52 -3.80
N LYS A 6 -21.02 1.34 -2.80
CA LYS A 6 -20.43 2.67 -3.04
C LYS A 6 -18.90 2.54 -3.08
N ASN A 7 -18.39 1.89 -4.13
CA ASN A 7 -16.98 1.94 -4.49
C ASN A 7 -16.74 3.18 -5.35
N PHE A 8 -16.31 4.28 -4.73
CA PHE A 8 -15.79 5.44 -5.45
C PHE A 8 -14.37 5.12 -5.94
N SER A 9 -14.25 4.48 -7.11
CA SER A 9 -12.97 4.40 -7.83
C SER A 9 -12.86 5.56 -8.82
N LEU A 10 -11.99 6.53 -8.53
CA LEU A 10 -11.54 7.51 -9.51
C LEU A 10 -10.40 6.88 -10.34
N THR A 11 -10.75 6.31 -11.49
CA THR A 11 -9.81 5.85 -12.52
C THR A 11 -9.66 6.94 -13.59
N ILE A 12 -8.45 7.45 -13.80
CA ILE A 12 -8.09 8.18 -15.01
C ILE A 12 -7.00 7.40 -15.73
N GLY A 13 -7.34 6.78 -16.86
CA GLY A 13 -6.38 6.24 -17.83
C GLY A 13 -5.49 5.10 -17.34
N ARG A 14 -4.85 4.41 -18.29
CA ARG A 14 -3.99 3.25 -18.01
C ARG A 14 -2.82 3.64 -17.11
N GLY A 15 -2.80 3.13 -15.88
CA GLY A 15 -1.56 2.87 -15.15
C GLY A 15 -1.21 3.75 -13.95
N VAL A 16 -2.10 4.62 -13.46
CA VAL A 16 -1.82 5.36 -12.21
C VAL A 16 -3.07 5.47 -11.35
N ARG A 17 -3.10 4.78 -10.20
CA ARG A 17 -4.12 5.01 -9.16
C ARG A 17 -3.55 6.01 -8.16
N LEU A 18 -4.11 7.22 -8.13
CA LEU A 18 -3.93 8.12 -6.98
C LEU A 18 -4.97 7.73 -5.92
N VAL A 19 -4.70 6.62 -5.23
CA VAL A 19 -5.51 6.24 -4.07
C VAL A 19 -5.03 7.08 -2.90
N LYS A 20 -5.92 7.86 -2.29
CA LYS A 20 -5.71 8.39 -0.95
C LYS A 20 -5.33 7.20 -0.07
N GLY A 21 -4.10 7.18 0.47
CA GLY A 21 -3.50 6.02 1.13
C GLY A 21 -4.53 5.24 1.95
N MET A 22 -4.89 4.05 1.47
CA MET A 22 -5.89 3.22 2.13
C MET A 22 -5.31 2.75 3.44
N LYS A 23 -5.74 3.37 4.55
CA LYS A 23 -5.36 2.94 5.88
C LYS A 23 -6.09 1.63 6.18
N MET A 24 -5.36 0.52 6.15
CA MET A 24 -5.89 -0.76 6.57
C MET A 24 -5.82 -0.88 8.10
N THR A 25 -6.91 -1.30 8.73
CA THR A 25 -6.96 -1.54 10.18
C THR A 25 -6.26 -2.85 10.55
N ASP A 26 -5.80 -2.98 11.79
CA ASP A 26 -5.18 -4.21 12.29
C ASP A 26 -6.08 -5.44 12.10
N LYS A 27 -7.39 -5.30 12.36
CA LYS A 27 -8.37 -6.37 12.13
C LYS A 27 -8.43 -6.81 10.67
N GLN A 28 -8.28 -5.90 9.72
CA GLN A 28 -8.24 -6.21 8.30
C GLN A 28 -6.92 -6.90 7.92
N MET A 29 -5.79 -6.46 8.48
CA MET A 29 -4.48 -7.11 8.30
C MET A 29 -4.50 -8.55 8.83
N SER A 30 -5.06 -8.79 10.02
CA SER A 30 -5.21 -10.15 10.55
C SER A 30 -6.12 -11.04 9.69
N ARG A 31 -7.23 -10.49 9.18
CA ARG A 31 -8.10 -11.24 8.26
C ARG A 31 -7.38 -11.59 6.95
N LEU A 32 -6.63 -10.65 6.39
CA LEU A 32 -5.84 -10.88 5.17
C LEU A 32 -4.80 -11.98 5.39
N ALA A 33 -4.04 -11.90 6.48
CA ALA A 33 -3.03 -12.91 6.85
C ALA A 33 -3.64 -14.31 6.94
N LYS A 34 -4.80 -14.45 7.62
CA LYS A 34 -5.51 -15.73 7.72
C LYS A 34 -5.93 -16.29 6.35
N VAL A 35 -6.48 -15.44 5.48
CA VAL A 35 -6.91 -15.87 4.14
C VAL A 35 -5.72 -16.32 3.29
N ILE A 36 -4.59 -15.62 3.37
CA ILE A 36 -3.37 -15.99 2.64
C ILE A 36 -2.84 -17.33 3.14
N LEU A 37 -2.66 -17.48 4.45
CA LEU A 37 -2.15 -18.74 5.04
C LEU A 37 -3.06 -19.92 4.69
N LYS A 38 -4.37 -19.77 4.85
CA LYS A 38 -5.33 -20.81 4.48
C LYS A 38 -5.23 -21.22 3.01
N LYS A 39 -5.11 -20.26 2.08
CA LYS A 39 -4.95 -20.57 0.66
C LYS A 39 -3.63 -21.28 0.35
N LEU A 40 -2.55 -20.87 1.00
CA LEU A 40 -1.24 -21.51 0.83
C LEU A 40 -1.25 -22.96 1.35
N GLU A 41 -1.98 -23.21 2.43
CA GLU A 41 -2.19 -24.54 2.99
C GLU A 41 -3.06 -25.42 2.06
N GLU A 42 -4.16 -24.87 1.53
CA GLU A 42 -5.01 -25.54 0.54
C GLU A 42 -4.22 -25.93 -0.73
N GLN A 43 -3.27 -25.09 -1.14
CA GLN A 43 -2.37 -25.35 -2.26
C GLN A 43 -1.20 -26.29 -1.92
N LYS A 44 -1.11 -26.76 -0.67
CA LYS A 44 -0.02 -27.59 -0.14
C LYS A 44 1.37 -26.97 -0.35
N GLN A 45 1.46 -25.64 -0.38
CA GLN A 45 2.72 -24.90 -0.57
C GLN A 45 3.43 -24.59 0.75
N ILE A 46 2.77 -24.78 1.88
CA ILE A 46 3.33 -24.51 3.20
C ILE A 46 3.16 -25.70 4.13
N THR A 47 4.09 -25.81 5.08
CA THR A 47 3.99 -26.73 6.20
C THR A 47 4.40 -25.95 7.44
N TYR A 48 3.56 -25.95 8.46
CA TYR A 48 3.84 -25.23 9.69
C TYR A 48 4.93 -25.97 10.49
N LYS A 49 6.06 -25.28 10.71
CA LYS A 49 7.16 -25.77 11.56
C LYS A 49 6.99 -25.37 13.03
N GLU A 50 6.10 -24.43 13.30
CA GLU A 50 5.78 -23.89 14.61
C GLU A 50 4.26 -23.74 14.76
N ASN A 51 3.83 -23.32 15.95
CA ASN A 51 2.43 -23.04 16.23
C ASN A 51 1.84 -22.01 15.25
N GLU A 52 0.65 -22.29 14.74
CA GLU A 52 -0.08 -21.47 13.77
C GLU A 52 -0.27 -20.01 14.23
N ASP A 53 -0.51 -19.77 15.52
CA ASP A 53 -0.69 -18.43 16.08
C ASP A 53 0.58 -17.57 15.97
N LYS A 54 1.75 -18.19 16.14
CA LYS A 54 3.03 -17.49 15.94
C LYS A 54 3.25 -17.14 14.47
N VAL A 55 2.93 -18.08 13.57
CA VAL A 55 3.05 -17.87 12.12
C VAL A 55 2.09 -16.76 11.66
N LEU A 56 0.86 -16.76 12.17
CA LEU A 56 -0.12 -15.73 11.89
C LEU A 56 0.34 -14.36 12.40
N SER A 57 0.83 -14.28 13.64
CA SER A 57 1.37 -13.05 14.22
C SER A 57 2.50 -12.49 13.34
N ARG A 58 3.42 -13.35 12.91
CA ARG A 58 4.53 -12.96 12.04
C ARG A 58 4.05 -12.51 10.66
N ALA A 59 3.05 -13.17 10.08
CA ALA A 59 2.48 -12.77 8.80
C ALA A 59 1.82 -11.37 8.91
N VAL A 60 1.13 -11.08 10.00
CA VAL A 60 0.55 -9.76 10.26
C VAL A 60 1.63 -8.68 10.38
N GLU A 61 2.74 -8.96 11.07
CA GLU A 61 3.87 -8.04 11.16
C GLU A 61 4.48 -7.72 9.79
N ILE A 62 4.67 -8.74 8.95
CA ILE A 62 5.22 -8.55 7.59
C ILE A 62 4.30 -7.64 6.77
N ILE A 63 2.99 -7.90 6.81
CA ILE A 63 1.99 -7.07 6.12
C ILE A 63 2.04 -5.65 6.67
N ARG A 64 2.02 -5.48 8.00
CA ARG A 64 2.09 -4.15 8.64
C ARG A 64 3.33 -3.37 8.21
N ALA A 65 4.50 -4.01 8.23
CA ALA A 65 5.75 -3.38 7.84
C ALA A 65 5.77 -2.96 6.36
N ASP A 66 5.07 -3.69 5.48
CA ASP A 66 4.90 -3.31 4.07
C ASP A 66 4.04 -2.05 3.92
N PHE A 67 2.90 -1.97 4.61
CA PHE A 67 2.05 -0.77 4.63
C PHE A 67 2.75 0.43 5.26
N GLU A 68 3.54 0.24 6.31
CA GLU A 68 4.33 1.31 6.94
C GLU A 68 5.39 1.85 5.99
N ARG A 69 6.05 0.99 5.21
CA ARG A 69 7.00 1.41 4.17
C ARG A 69 6.30 2.22 3.07
N GLU A 70 5.13 1.79 2.61
CA GLU A 70 4.37 2.56 1.62
C GLU A 70 3.94 3.91 2.18
N ARG A 71 3.50 3.97 3.43
CA ARG A 71 3.12 5.22 4.09
C ARG A 71 4.32 6.16 4.24
N GLY A 72 5.47 5.66 4.65
CA GLY A 72 6.70 6.45 4.75
C GLY A 72 7.11 7.02 3.39
N LEU A 73 6.95 6.24 2.31
CA LEU A 73 7.16 6.71 0.95
C LEU A 73 6.22 7.86 0.58
N ASP A 74 4.93 7.77 0.92
CA ASP A 74 3.98 8.86 0.68
C ASP A 74 4.33 10.15 1.44
N GLU A 75 4.74 10.02 2.72
CA GLU A 75 5.18 11.15 3.54
C GLU A 75 6.43 11.82 2.96
N GLU A 76 7.39 11.02 2.49
CA GLU A 76 8.62 11.49 1.86
C GLU A 76 8.36 12.18 0.51
N VAL A 77 7.48 11.61 -0.32
CA VAL A 77 7.05 12.23 -1.58
C VAL A 77 6.38 13.58 -1.31
N ASN A 78 5.47 13.67 -0.33
CA ASN A 78 4.84 14.94 0.01
C ASN A 78 5.87 16.00 0.43
N LYS A 79 6.85 15.64 1.26
CA LYS A 79 7.92 16.55 1.66
C LYS A 79 8.71 17.10 0.47
N MET A 80 9.11 16.22 -0.46
CA MET A 80 9.80 16.64 -1.68
C MET A 80 8.95 17.55 -2.56
N MET A 81 7.64 17.29 -2.63
CA MET A 81 6.71 18.12 -3.40
C MET A 81 6.61 19.53 -2.81
N ASP A 82 6.51 19.63 -1.48
CA ASP A 82 6.42 20.90 -0.79
C ASP A 82 7.73 21.71 -0.93
N ASP A 83 8.89 21.05 -0.92
CA ASP A 83 10.18 21.69 -1.14
C ASP A 83 10.33 22.21 -2.60
N LEU A 84 9.88 21.44 -3.58
CA LEU A 84 9.90 21.84 -5.00
C LEU A 84 8.96 23.01 -5.29
N GLU A 85 7.77 23.01 -4.67
CA GLU A 85 6.79 24.09 -4.80
C GLU A 85 7.31 25.41 -4.23
N ARG A 86 8.01 25.37 -3.08
CA ARG A 86 8.66 26.56 -2.50
C ARG A 86 9.75 27.13 -3.40
N GLN A 87 10.51 26.28 -4.09
CA GLN A 87 11.59 26.70 -4.99
C GLN A 87 11.07 27.24 -6.32
N ASN A 88 9.91 26.79 -6.79
CA ASN A 88 9.34 27.16 -8.09
C ASN A 88 7.86 27.57 -7.96
N PRO A 89 7.57 28.75 -7.38
CA PRO A 89 6.20 29.21 -7.21
C PRO A 89 5.53 29.48 -8.56
N GLY A 90 4.30 28.98 -8.74
CA GLY A 90 3.42 29.35 -9.86
C GLY A 90 3.37 28.40 -11.06
N SER A 91 4.27 27.42 -11.20
CA SER A 91 4.27 26.45 -12.31
C SER A 91 4.11 24.98 -11.87
N PHE A 92 3.92 24.74 -10.58
CA PHE A 92 3.98 23.41 -10.01
C PHE A 92 2.66 22.63 -10.10
N GLN A 93 2.61 21.60 -10.95
CA GLN A 93 1.42 20.74 -11.11
C GLN A 93 1.49 19.53 -10.17
N ARG A 94 1.15 19.75 -8.89
CA ARG A 94 1.25 18.75 -7.81
C ARG A 94 0.62 17.39 -8.17
N PHE A 95 -0.56 17.42 -8.78
CA PHE A 95 -1.30 16.21 -9.18
C PHE A 95 -0.56 15.34 -10.21
N LYS A 96 0.19 15.94 -11.13
CA LYS A 96 0.96 15.21 -12.15
C LYS A 96 2.32 14.75 -11.64
N MET A 97 2.94 15.55 -10.79
CA MET A 97 4.30 15.29 -10.29
C MET A 97 4.34 14.24 -9.18
N PHE A 98 3.34 14.20 -8.31
CA PHE A 98 3.24 13.23 -7.21
C PHE A 98 3.39 11.76 -7.67
N PRO A 99 2.59 11.26 -8.65
CA PRO A 99 2.71 9.86 -9.07
C PRO A 99 4.04 9.53 -9.75
N LEU A 100 4.65 10.49 -10.45
CA LEU A 100 5.95 10.32 -11.09
C LEU A 100 7.06 10.17 -10.04
N LEU A 101 7.05 11.04 -9.03
CA LEU A 101 8.02 10.99 -7.93
C LEU A 101 7.82 9.74 -7.05
N LYS A 102 6.58 9.41 -6.69
CA LYS A 102 6.27 8.17 -5.93
C LYS A 102 6.80 6.94 -6.67
N LYS A 103 6.58 6.83 -7.98
CA LYS A 103 7.07 5.72 -8.79
C LYS A 103 8.60 5.65 -8.85
N ARG A 104 9.29 6.79 -8.97
CA ARG A 104 10.75 6.85 -9.00
C ARG A 104 11.34 6.39 -7.66
N LEU A 105 10.85 6.94 -6.55
CA LEU A 105 11.32 6.63 -5.21
C LEU A 105 10.99 5.20 -4.80
N ALA A 106 9.83 4.67 -5.18
CA ALA A 106 9.49 3.27 -4.96
C ALA A 106 10.52 2.33 -5.63
N LYS A 107 10.92 2.64 -6.88
CA LYS A 107 11.94 1.87 -7.60
C LYS A 107 13.31 1.96 -6.92
N GLU A 108 13.72 3.15 -6.50
CA GLU A 108 15.00 3.36 -5.79
C GLU A 108 15.06 2.63 -4.45
N LYS A 109 13.95 2.58 -3.71
CA LYS A 109 13.85 1.94 -2.39
C LYS A 109 13.46 0.46 -2.44
N GLY A 110 13.23 -0.10 -3.63
CA GLY A 110 12.75 -1.48 -3.79
C GLY A 110 11.36 -1.72 -3.19
N ILE A 111 10.52 -0.69 -3.10
CA ILE A 111 9.13 -0.80 -2.65
C ILE A 111 8.26 -1.18 -3.86
N ILE A 112 7.45 -2.22 -3.71
CA ILE A 112 6.49 -2.65 -4.72
C ILE A 112 5.19 -1.87 -4.48
N LEU A 113 4.67 -1.23 -5.52
CA LEU A 113 3.42 -0.43 -5.50
C LEU A 113 2.23 -1.21 -6.09
#